data_AF-A0A2P5XKS9-F1
#
_entry.id   AF-A0A2P5XKS9-F1
#
_cell.length_a   1.000
_cell.length_b   1.000
_cell.length_c   1.000
_cell.angle_alpha   90.00
_cell.angle_beta   90.00
_cell.angle_gamma   90.00
#
_symmetry.space_group_name_H-M   'P 1'
#
loop_
_entity.id
_entity.type
_entity.pdbx_description
1 polymer ?
#
loop_
_entity_poly.entity_id
_entity_poly.type
_entity_poly.pdbx_seq_one_letter_code
_entity_poly.pdbx_strand_id
1 'polypeptide(L)'
;MLSFIALALLAYALPIECQNLLKHKVNIIILAGQSNMAGRGGVANETSTGIGTWDGVVPPQCQPNPSIFRLSADLAWVKAREPIHADIDARKTDGVGPGMLLPMRQWQKGEFLYEQLVKRAEMAQQSGGVYRAMLWYQGEADTVNEEDVELYKGRLKTFFDNLRSDLHAPLLPIFQVILASGEGPYIEEVREAQLNIGLPNVKCVDAKGLPLEPDDLHLTTQAQVRLGEMLADAYLRFKPRSLQSNNVPTPCSNFVPFFIITAQFLWIILT
;
A
#
# COMPACT_ATOMS: atom_id res chain seq x y z
N MET A 1 3.42 -45.69 -44.19
CA MET A 1 2.65 -44.41 -44.13
C MET A 1 2.23 -44.00 -42.72
N LEU A 2 1.90 -44.91 -41.79
CA LEU A 2 1.43 -44.55 -40.44
C LEU A 2 2.45 -43.75 -39.57
N SER A 3 3.76 -43.92 -39.77
CA SER A 3 4.80 -43.23 -38.97
C SER A 3 4.84 -41.69 -39.14
N PHE A 4 4.48 -41.17 -40.32
CA PHE A 4 4.53 -39.72 -40.58
C PHE A 4 3.31 -38.94 -40.05
N ILE A 5 2.17 -39.62 -39.87
CA ILE A 5 0.94 -38.98 -39.36
C ILE A 5 1.08 -38.68 -37.85
N ALA A 6 1.82 -39.51 -37.11
CA ALA A 6 2.07 -39.32 -35.68
C ALA A 6 2.91 -38.05 -35.38
N LEU A 7 3.90 -37.71 -36.22
CA LEU A 7 4.70 -36.49 -36.03
C LEU A 7 3.91 -35.20 -36.31
N ALA A 8 2.98 -35.24 -37.27
CA ALA A 8 2.16 -34.07 -37.62
C ALA A 8 1.21 -33.66 -36.48
N LEU A 9 0.74 -34.61 -35.67
CA LEU A 9 -0.13 -34.36 -34.51
C LEU A 9 0.62 -33.77 -33.31
N LEU A 10 1.93 -34.04 -33.19
CA LEU A 10 2.79 -33.41 -32.17
C LEU A 10 3.14 -31.95 -32.49
N ALA A 11 3.17 -31.58 -33.78
CA ALA A 11 3.40 -30.20 -34.22
C ALA A 11 2.18 -29.27 -34.10
N TYR A 12 0.97 -29.83 -33.92
CA TYR A 12 -0.27 -29.08 -33.67
C TYR A 12 -0.67 -29.04 -32.19
N ALA A 13 0.19 -29.52 -31.30
CA ALA A 13 0.18 -29.10 -29.91
C ALA A 13 0.65 -27.63 -29.83
N LEU A 14 -0.22 -26.71 -30.28
CA LEU A 14 -0.19 -25.34 -29.82
C LEU A 14 -0.03 -25.39 -28.29
N PRO A 15 0.84 -24.58 -27.67
CA PRO A 15 0.72 -24.39 -26.25
C PRO A 15 -0.72 -23.93 -26.04
N ILE A 16 -1.50 -24.74 -25.32
CA ILE A 16 -2.68 -24.23 -24.64
C ILE A 16 -2.07 -23.31 -23.59
N GLU A 17 -1.82 -22.07 -24.01
CA GLU A 17 -1.67 -20.95 -23.12
C GLU A 17 -2.99 -20.90 -22.38
N CYS A 18 -3.00 -21.62 -21.25
CA CYS A 18 -4.14 -21.75 -20.39
C CYS A 18 -4.34 -20.34 -19.85
N GLN A 19 -5.15 -19.56 -20.57
CA GLN A 19 -5.52 -18.22 -20.17
C GLN A 19 -6.01 -18.39 -18.75
N ASN A 20 -5.25 -17.83 -17.81
CA ASN A 20 -5.53 -17.93 -16.38
C ASN A 20 -6.74 -17.03 -16.09
N LEU A 21 -7.90 -17.43 -16.62
CA LEU A 21 -9.14 -16.66 -16.69
C LEU A 21 -9.80 -16.53 -15.31
N LEU A 22 -9.25 -17.23 -14.31
CA LEU A 22 -9.48 -17.05 -12.89
C LEU A 22 -8.15 -17.02 -12.11
N LYS A 23 -7.14 -16.27 -12.57
CA LYS A 23 -6.12 -15.75 -11.65
C LYS A 23 -6.85 -14.81 -10.69
N HIS A 24 -7.26 -15.32 -9.52
CA HIS A 24 -7.83 -14.51 -8.45
C HIS A 24 -6.78 -13.47 -8.07
N LYS A 25 -6.89 -12.27 -8.65
CA LYS A 25 -5.97 -11.15 -8.44
C LYS A 25 -6.12 -10.72 -6.98
N VAL A 26 -5.20 -11.18 -6.14
CA VAL A 26 -5.11 -10.78 -4.73
C VAL A 26 -5.06 -9.26 -4.68
N ASN A 27 -6.01 -8.65 -4.00
CA ASN A 27 -6.03 -7.20 -3.84
C ASN A 27 -5.02 -6.84 -2.76
N ILE A 28 -3.92 -6.19 -3.15
CA ILE A 28 -2.86 -5.78 -2.21
C ILE A 28 -3.21 -4.38 -1.71
N ILE A 29 -3.31 -4.24 -0.39
CA ILE A 29 -3.33 -2.96 0.32
C ILE A 29 -1.99 -2.86 1.05
N ILE A 30 -1.24 -1.79 0.78
CA ILE A 30 0.02 -1.49 1.47
C ILE A 30 -0.31 -0.69 2.72
N LEU A 31 0.23 -1.08 3.87
CA LEU A 31 0.08 -0.38 5.14
C LEU A 31 1.49 0.05 5.60
N ALA A 32 1.70 1.35 5.86
CA ALA A 32 2.99 1.90 6.27
C ALA A 32 2.81 3.23 7.04
N GLY A 33 3.70 3.58 7.96
CA GLY A 33 3.58 4.84 8.70
C GLY A 33 4.41 4.95 9.99
N GLN A 34 3.79 5.31 11.10
CA GLN A 34 4.35 5.19 12.46
C GLN A 34 3.47 4.42 13.47
N SER A 35 3.62 4.63 14.78
CA SER A 35 2.92 3.93 15.87
C SER A 35 1.39 3.88 15.75
N ASN A 36 0.76 4.96 15.32
CA ASN A 36 -0.69 4.99 15.11
C ASN A 36 -1.13 4.30 13.82
N MET A 37 -0.22 4.13 12.86
CA MET A 37 -0.32 3.04 11.91
C MET A 37 -0.20 1.72 12.71
N ALA A 38 0.92 1.43 13.38
CA ALA A 38 1.24 0.14 14.00
C ALA A 38 0.21 -0.49 14.92
N GLY A 39 -0.54 0.34 15.62
CA GLY A 39 -1.54 -0.10 16.56
C GLY A 39 -0.98 -0.10 17.96
N ARG A 40 -1.53 0.79 18.77
CA ARG A 40 -1.29 0.91 20.20
C ARG A 40 -2.60 0.95 20.98
N GLY A 41 -3.74 0.72 20.29
CA GLY A 41 -5.03 0.63 20.95
C GLY A 41 -5.04 -0.50 21.97
N GLY A 42 -5.38 -0.17 23.21
CA GLY A 42 -5.36 -1.07 24.36
C GLY A 42 -3.98 -1.27 24.98
N VAL A 43 -2.94 -0.56 24.53
CA VAL A 43 -1.60 -0.61 25.13
C VAL A 43 -1.49 0.47 26.20
N ALA A 44 -1.55 0.06 27.47
CA ALA A 44 -1.41 0.97 28.61
C ALA A 44 -0.06 0.74 29.32
N ASN A 45 0.56 1.82 29.79
CA ASN A 45 1.81 1.73 30.56
C ASN A 45 1.55 1.13 31.95
N GLU A 46 2.14 -0.04 32.25
CA GLU A 46 2.25 -0.52 33.61
C GLU A 46 3.33 0.28 34.36
N THR A 47 2.92 0.97 35.43
CA THR A 47 3.75 1.89 36.22
C THR A 47 4.94 1.21 36.93
N SER A 48 4.98 -0.12 36.97
CA SER A 48 6.02 -0.93 37.60
C SER A 48 7.23 -1.24 36.69
N THR A 49 7.07 -1.19 35.36
CA THR A 49 8.12 -1.60 34.41
C THR A 49 8.47 -0.54 33.36
N GLY A 50 7.58 0.42 33.10
CA GLY A 50 7.73 1.35 31.97
C GLY A 50 7.60 0.70 30.60
N ILE A 51 7.12 -0.55 30.56
CA ILE A 51 6.76 -1.28 29.34
C ILE A 51 5.23 -1.26 29.27
N GLY A 52 4.68 -0.81 28.13
CA GLY A 52 3.25 -0.90 27.88
C GLY A 52 2.82 -2.36 27.72
N THR A 53 1.72 -2.73 28.37
CA THR A 53 1.05 -4.04 28.23
C THR A 53 -0.20 -3.85 27.38
N TRP A 54 -0.42 -4.72 26.39
CA TRP A 54 -1.67 -4.75 25.62
C TRP A 54 -2.77 -5.49 26.41
N ASP A 55 -3.97 -4.90 26.47
CA ASP A 55 -5.15 -5.47 27.14
C ASP A 55 -5.67 -6.78 26.52
N GLY A 56 -5.23 -7.12 25.30
CA GLY A 56 -5.66 -8.30 24.56
C GLY A 56 -7.07 -8.20 23.97
N VAL A 57 -7.70 -7.02 24.00
CA VAL A 57 -9.08 -6.82 23.55
C VAL A 57 -9.12 -6.60 22.04
N VAL A 58 -9.66 -7.58 21.31
CA VAL A 58 -9.89 -7.50 19.86
C VAL A 58 -11.38 -7.24 19.57
N PRO A 59 -11.76 -6.03 19.11
CA PRO A 59 -13.14 -5.72 18.73
C PRO A 59 -13.69 -6.67 17.66
N PRO A 60 -15.03 -6.90 17.61
CA PRO A 60 -15.65 -7.73 16.56
C PRO A 60 -15.27 -7.34 15.13
N GLN A 61 -15.05 -6.05 14.87
CA GLN A 61 -14.62 -5.50 13.59
C GLN A 61 -13.20 -5.93 13.17
N CYS A 62 -12.33 -6.21 14.14
CA CYS A 62 -10.93 -6.62 13.95
C CYS A 62 -10.74 -8.14 13.95
N GLN A 63 -11.83 -8.92 13.96
CA GLN A 63 -11.74 -10.38 14.06
C GLN A 63 -11.15 -11.02 12.78
N PRO A 64 -10.27 -12.05 12.91
CA PRO A 64 -9.57 -12.65 11.77
C PRO A 64 -10.49 -13.21 10.67
N ASN A 65 -10.54 -12.55 9.52
CA ASN A 65 -11.30 -13.01 8.35
C ASN A 65 -10.49 -14.06 7.53
N PRO A 66 -11.07 -15.21 7.13
CA PRO A 66 -10.36 -16.25 6.35
C PRO A 66 -9.89 -15.79 4.94
N SER A 67 -10.41 -14.68 4.42
CA SER A 67 -10.01 -14.11 3.13
C SER A 67 -9.00 -12.97 3.24
N ILE A 68 -8.54 -12.62 4.45
CA ILE A 68 -7.57 -11.54 4.68
C ILE A 68 -6.26 -12.13 5.19
N PHE A 69 -5.18 -11.85 4.46
CA PHE A 69 -3.83 -12.33 4.73
C PHE A 69 -2.87 -11.16 4.82
N ARG A 70 -1.79 -11.35 5.58
CA ARG A 70 -0.62 -10.45 5.61
C ARG A 70 0.64 -11.25 5.30
N LEU A 71 1.70 -10.56 4.89
CA LEU A 71 3.04 -11.15 4.89
C LEU A 71 3.60 -11.12 6.32
N SER A 72 4.17 -12.24 6.77
CA SER A 72 4.98 -12.29 8.01
C SER A 72 6.32 -11.57 7.84
N ALA A 73 7.10 -11.47 8.90
CA ALA A 73 8.52 -11.09 8.84
C ALA A 73 9.30 -11.98 7.87
N ASP A 74 9.04 -13.30 7.90
CA ASP A 74 9.62 -14.31 6.99
C ASP A 74 9.04 -14.28 5.56
N LEU A 75 8.20 -13.27 5.23
CA LEU A 75 7.64 -13.04 3.90
C LEU A 75 6.68 -14.17 3.45
N ALA A 76 6.13 -14.93 4.40
CA ALA A 76 5.10 -15.93 4.17
C ALA A 76 3.70 -15.34 4.32
N TRP A 77 2.74 -15.78 3.49
CA TRP A 77 1.33 -15.41 3.65
C TRP A 77 0.72 -16.10 4.86
N VAL A 78 0.34 -15.31 5.86
CA VAL A 78 -0.34 -15.78 7.08
C VAL A 78 -1.69 -15.10 7.22
N LYS A 79 -2.67 -15.77 7.85
CA LYS A 79 -3.98 -15.16 8.13
C LYS A 79 -3.79 -13.90 8.98
N ALA A 80 -4.38 -12.78 8.57
CA ALA A 80 -4.30 -11.54 9.33
C ALA A 80 -5.04 -11.69 10.67
N ARG A 81 -4.40 -11.24 11.74
CA ARG A 81 -4.90 -11.22 13.13
C ARG A 81 -4.20 -10.10 13.89
N GLU A 82 -4.86 -9.56 14.90
CA GLU A 82 -4.25 -8.57 15.79
C GLU A 82 -3.26 -9.21 16.78
N PRO A 83 -2.21 -8.49 17.21
CA PRO A 83 -1.73 -7.24 16.62
C PRO A 83 -1.11 -7.51 15.23
N ILE A 84 -1.51 -6.75 14.21
CA ILE A 84 -1.21 -7.10 12.82
C ILE A 84 0.29 -7.01 12.47
N HIS A 85 1.10 -6.31 13.26
CA HIS A 85 2.54 -6.14 13.05
C HIS A 85 3.47 -6.75 14.12
N ALA A 86 2.96 -7.60 15.02
CA ALA A 86 3.71 -8.15 16.16
C ALA A 86 5.05 -8.86 15.84
N ASP A 87 5.24 -9.37 14.62
CA ASP A 87 6.48 -9.99 14.14
C ASP A 87 7.40 -9.03 13.37
N ILE A 88 6.91 -7.83 13.04
CA ILE A 88 7.59 -6.79 12.26
C ILE A 88 8.07 -5.66 13.19
N ASP A 89 7.25 -5.24 14.15
CA ASP A 89 7.59 -4.26 15.20
C ASP A 89 7.93 -4.96 16.54
N ALA A 90 8.60 -6.12 16.45
CA ALA A 90 8.91 -7.02 17.57
C ALA A 90 9.81 -6.45 18.69
N ARG A 91 10.12 -5.14 18.67
CA ARG A 91 10.85 -4.41 19.73
C ARG A 91 9.94 -3.55 20.61
N LYS A 92 8.64 -3.49 20.31
CA LYS A 92 7.63 -2.74 21.04
C LYS A 92 6.40 -3.60 21.28
N THR A 93 5.53 -3.12 22.17
CA THR A 93 4.23 -3.75 22.40
C THR A 93 3.24 -3.17 21.41
N ASP A 94 2.74 -4.03 20.52
CA ASP A 94 1.68 -3.70 19.58
C ASP A 94 0.30 -4.01 20.20
N GLY A 95 -0.68 -3.16 19.88
CA GLY A 95 -2.10 -3.38 20.13
C GLY A 95 -2.89 -3.32 18.82
N VAL A 96 -4.16 -2.92 18.88
CA VAL A 96 -4.99 -2.81 17.67
C VAL A 96 -4.53 -1.64 16.79
N GLY A 97 -4.26 -1.91 15.50
CA GLY A 97 -4.03 -0.91 14.45
C GLY A 97 -3.21 -1.43 13.23
N PRO A 98 -3.21 -0.72 12.09
CA PRO A 98 -2.73 -1.22 10.78
C PRO A 98 -1.22 -1.28 10.34
N GLY A 99 -0.15 -0.86 11.03
CA GLY A 99 1.18 -0.51 10.39
C GLY A 99 2.52 -0.66 11.17
N MET A 100 3.46 0.28 11.10
CA MET A 100 4.81 0.16 11.74
C MET A 100 5.37 1.55 12.12
N LEU A 101 6.30 1.68 13.08
CA LEU A 101 6.97 2.92 13.57
C LEU A 101 7.94 3.64 12.57
N LEU A 102 8.24 4.94 12.86
CA LEU A 102 9.47 5.76 12.58
C LEU A 102 9.28 7.07 11.74
N PRO A 103 10.13 8.13 11.92
CA PRO A 103 9.99 9.47 11.30
C PRO A 103 10.30 9.54 9.79
N MET A 104 9.82 10.57 9.07
CA MET A 104 9.88 10.70 7.60
C MET A 104 11.28 10.51 7.00
N ARG A 105 12.33 10.95 7.70
CA ARG A 105 13.71 10.82 7.21
C ARG A 105 14.15 9.37 7.02
N GLN A 106 13.57 8.41 7.75
CA GLN A 106 13.86 6.98 7.64
C GLN A 106 13.05 6.28 6.54
N TRP A 107 12.09 6.98 5.94
CA TRP A 107 11.27 6.52 4.82
C TRP A 107 11.77 7.01 3.45
N GLN A 108 12.96 7.61 3.38
CA GLN A 108 13.54 8.06 2.11
C GLN A 108 14.17 6.88 1.35
N LYS A 109 14.28 7.01 0.02
CA LYS A 109 14.83 5.93 -0.82
C LYS A 109 16.30 5.65 -0.48
N GLY A 110 16.65 4.36 -0.38
CA GLY A 110 17.94 3.90 0.15
C GLY A 110 17.94 3.65 1.67
N GLU A 111 16.97 4.16 2.43
CA GLU A 111 16.83 3.88 3.86
C GLU A 111 16.18 2.53 4.12
N PHE A 112 16.54 1.89 5.23
CA PHE A 112 16.14 0.52 5.55
C PHE A 112 14.61 0.29 5.47
N LEU A 113 13.79 1.22 5.98
CA LEU A 113 12.33 1.07 5.98
C LEU A 113 11.73 1.15 4.59
N TYR A 114 12.23 2.06 3.76
CA TYR A 114 11.81 2.20 2.37
C TYR A 114 12.14 0.92 1.58
N GLU A 115 13.37 0.41 1.71
CA GLU A 115 13.79 -0.80 1.02
C GLU A 115 13.02 -2.05 1.51
N GLN A 116 12.70 -2.14 2.80
CA GLN A 116 11.80 -3.19 3.29
C GLN A 116 10.37 -3.04 2.76
N LEU A 117 9.83 -1.83 2.69
CA LEU A 117 8.49 -1.56 2.15
C LEU A 117 8.37 -2.00 0.69
N VAL A 118 9.30 -1.55 -0.16
CA VAL A 118 9.33 -1.90 -1.59
C VAL A 118 9.48 -3.41 -1.77
N LYS A 119 10.48 -4.03 -1.14
CA LYS A 119 10.71 -5.48 -1.20
C LYS A 119 9.46 -6.30 -0.81
N ARG A 120 8.78 -5.91 0.27
CA ARG A 120 7.57 -6.59 0.77
C ARG A 120 6.38 -6.42 -0.20
N ALA A 121 6.21 -5.22 -0.74
CA ALA A 121 5.18 -4.96 -1.76
C ALA A 121 5.45 -5.77 -3.05
N GLU A 122 6.69 -5.78 -3.54
CA GLU A 122 7.09 -6.57 -4.72
C GLU A 122 6.83 -8.07 -4.53
N MET A 123 7.17 -8.64 -3.38
CA MET A 123 6.86 -10.06 -3.08
C MET A 123 5.35 -10.34 -3.02
N ALA A 124 4.56 -9.39 -2.50
CA ALA A 124 3.10 -9.49 -2.57
C ALA A 124 2.60 -9.48 -4.03
N GLN A 125 3.18 -8.65 -4.90
CA GLN A 125 2.83 -8.59 -6.33
C GLN A 125 3.29 -9.84 -7.09
N GLN A 126 4.47 -10.39 -6.79
CA GLN A 126 4.98 -11.64 -7.38
C GLN A 126 4.04 -12.83 -7.10
N SER A 127 3.30 -12.79 -5.99
CA SER A 127 2.23 -13.75 -5.66
C SER A 127 1.00 -13.64 -6.59
N GLY A 128 1.02 -12.77 -7.61
CA GLY A 128 -0.05 -12.58 -8.58
C GLY A 128 -1.09 -11.53 -8.19
N GLY A 129 -0.81 -10.72 -7.16
CA GLY A 129 -1.69 -9.65 -6.71
C GLY A 129 -1.60 -8.36 -7.51
N VAL A 130 -2.45 -7.40 -7.16
CA VAL A 130 -2.52 -6.06 -7.76
C VAL A 130 -2.66 -5.04 -6.64
N TYR A 131 -1.79 -4.02 -6.61
CA TYR A 131 -1.92 -2.90 -5.68
C TYR A 131 -3.23 -2.15 -5.90
N ARG A 132 -4.01 -1.98 -4.83
CA ARG A 132 -5.28 -1.25 -4.84
C ARG A 132 -5.21 0.08 -4.11
N ALA A 133 -4.45 0.12 -3.02
CA ALA A 133 -4.20 1.33 -2.27
C ALA A 133 -2.93 1.19 -1.42
N MET A 134 -2.40 2.33 -1.02
CA MET A 134 -1.56 2.49 0.15
C MET A 134 -2.37 3.23 1.22
N LEU A 135 -2.37 2.76 2.46
CA LEU A 135 -2.81 3.51 3.63
C LEU A 135 -1.55 3.99 4.36
N TRP A 136 -1.49 5.29 4.62
CA TRP A 136 -0.33 5.97 5.21
C TRP A 136 -0.75 6.74 6.46
N TYR A 137 -0.12 6.49 7.60
CA TYR A 137 -0.36 7.29 8.81
C TYR A 137 0.96 7.52 9.54
N GLN A 138 1.53 8.71 9.34
CA GLN A 138 2.83 9.09 9.86
C GLN A 138 2.91 10.60 10.03
N GLY A 139 3.67 11.07 11.02
CA GLY A 139 4.15 12.44 11.13
C GLY A 139 4.33 12.94 12.55
N GLU A 140 3.82 12.22 13.56
CA GLU A 140 3.86 12.64 14.96
C GLU A 140 5.29 12.86 15.46
N ALA A 141 6.27 12.05 15.02
CA ALA A 141 7.69 12.22 15.36
C ALA A 141 8.36 13.41 14.65
N ASP A 142 7.82 13.86 13.52
CA ASP A 142 8.31 15.03 12.78
C ASP A 142 7.77 16.36 13.36
N THR A 143 6.84 16.33 14.34
CA THR A 143 6.31 17.52 15.05
C THR A 143 7.25 18.09 16.13
N VAL A 144 8.45 17.51 16.31
CA VAL A 144 9.36 17.81 17.42
C VAL A 144 10.26 19.02 17.17
N ASN A 145 10.69 19.26 15.93
CA ASN A 145 11.67 20.31 15.61
C ASN A 145 11.39 20.94 14.23
N GLU A 146 11.75 22.22 14.09
CA GLU A 146 11.44 23.04 12.91
C GLU A 146 12.08 22.49 11.61
N GLU A 147 13.26 21.87 11.67
CA GLU A 147 13.93 21.31 10.49
C GLU A 147 13.13 20.14 9.89
N ASP A 148 12.67 19.20 10.73
CA ASP A 148 11.86 18.08 10.26
C ASP A 148 10.48 18.56 9.75
N VAL A 149 9.88 19.59 10.35
CA VAL A 149 8.61 20.24 9.91
C VAL A 149 8.75 20.88 8.53
N GLU A 150 9.73 21.77 8.35
CA GLU A 150 9.97 22.49 7.09
C GLU A 150 10.23 21.51 5.92
N LEU A 151 10.96 20.42 6.20
CA LEU A 151 11.30 19.41 5.21
C LEU A 151 10.20 18.34 5.03
N TYR A 152 9.24 18.21 5.95
CA TYR A 152 8.22 17.16 5.97
C TYR A 152 7.48 17.04 4.64
N LYS A 153 6.95 18.16 4.14
CA LYS A 153 6.15 18.19 2.90
C LYS A 153 6.94 17.73 1.67
N GLY A 154 8.22 18.13 1.59
CA GLY A 154 9.11 17.73 0.50
C GLY A 154 9.44 16.24 0.56
N ARG A 155 9.87 15.77 1.74
CA ARG A 155 10.16 14.35 2.02
C ARG A 155 8.96 13.45 1.74
N LEU A 156 7.75 13.87 2.10
CA LEU A 156 6.52 13.11 1.88
C LEU A 156 6.14 12.99 0.40
N LYS A 157 6.32 14.06 -0.39
CA LYS A 157 6.13 14.00 -1.85
C LYS A 157 7.12 13.04 -2.50
N THR A 158 8.41 13.25 -2.22
CA THR A 158 9.51 12.41 -2.74
C THR A 158 9.29 10.94 -2.40
N PHE A 159 8.86 10.62 -1.17
CA PHE A 159 8.51 9.27 -0.78
C PHE A 159 7.38 8.66 -1.62
N PHE A 160 6.25 9.35 -1.78
CA PHE A 160 5.12 8.85 -2.58
C PHE A 160 5.46 8.68 -4.07
N ASP A 161 6.23 9.61 -4.64
CA ASP A 161 6.62 9.55 -6.06
C ASP A 161 7.67 8.45 -6.31
N ASN A 162 8.66 8.29 -5.42
CA ASN A 162 9.61 7.17 -5.45
C ASN A 162 8.90 5.82 -5.32
N LEU A 163 7.99 5.67 -4.35
CA LEU A 163 7.25 4.43 -4.12
C LEU A 163 6.40 4.06 -5.36
N ARG A 164 5.74 5.03 -5.97
CA ARG A 164 5.00 4.83 -7.23
C ARG A 164 5.88 4.42 -8.39
N SER A 165 7.09 4.99 -8.49
CA SER A 165 8.08 4.62 -9.50
C SER A 165 8.56 3.18 -9.31
N ASP A 166 9.06 2.85 -8.12
CA ASP A 166 9.70 1.55 -7.85
C ASP A 166 8.67 0.40 -7.90
N LEU A 167 7.45 0.62 -7.42
CA LEU A 167 6.36 -0.34 -7.57
C LEU A 167 5.73 -0.36 -8.98
N HIS A 168 6.24 0.43 -9.92
CA HIS A 168 5.73 0.56 -11.29
C HIS A 168 4.22 0.89 -11.35
N ALA A 169 3.74 1.66 -10.36
CA ALA A 169 2.33 1.91 -10.08
C ALA A 169 2.02 3.43 -10.05
N PRO A 170 2.18 4.16 -11.17
CA PRO A 170 2.09 5.63 -11.22
C PRO A 170 0.73 6.21 -10.81
N LEU A 171 -0.34 5.40 -10.85
CA LEU A 171 -1.69 5.79 -10.45
C LEU A 171 -2.11 5.29 -9.06
N LEU A 172 -1.20 4.65 -8.29
CA LEU A 172 -1.48 4.05 -6.98
C LEU A 172 -2.27 5.04 -6.08
N PRO A 173 -3.50 4.69 -5.67
CA PRO A 173 -4.25 5.47 -4.70
C PRO A 173 -3.55 5.46 -3.35
N ILE A 174 -3.35 6.64 -2.75
CA ILE A 174 -2.76 6.77 -1.42
C ILE A 174 -3.77 7.46 -0.50
N PHE A 175 -4.08 6.86 0.63
CA PHE A 175 -4.94 7.41 1.67
C PHE A 175 -4.07 7.77 2.86
N GLN A 176 -3.70 9.04 2.96
CA GLN A 176 -2.94 9.55 4.10
C GLN A 176 -3.90 9.94 5.23
N VAL A 177 -3.51 9.63 6.45
CA VAL A 177 -4.18 10.09 7.67
C VAL A 177 -3.54 11.40 8.11
N ILE A 178 -4.37 12.39 8.42
CA ILE A 178 -3.92 13.68 8.98
C ILE A 178 -3.90 13.56 10.50
N LEU A 179 -2.79 13.98 11.13
CA LEU A 179 -2.48 13.62 12.52
C LEU A 179 -3.58 13.98 13.53
N ALA A 180 -3.89 13.06 14.45
CA ALA A 180 -4.70 13.33 15.64
C ALA A 180 -3.91 14.05 16.75
N SER A 181 -2.60 13.80 16.82
CA SER A 181 -1.68 14.05 17.94
C SER A 181 -0.24 14.26 17.42
N GLY A 182 0.72 14.54 18.31
CA GLY A 182 2.13 14.74 17.95
C GLY A 182 3.07 14.55 19.15
N GLU A 183 4.34 14.23 18.89
CA GLU A 183 5.38 14.12 19.93
C GLU A 183 5.95 15.48 20.37
N GLY A 184 5.67 16.55 19.64
CA GLY A 184 6.15 17.91 19.91
C GLY A 184 5.14 19.00 19.54
N PRO A 185 5.55 20.28 19.58
CA PRO A 185 4.63 21.42 19.51
C PRO A 185 4.10 21.71 18.09
N TYR A 186 4.82 21.28 17.04
CA TYR A 186 4.55 21.69 15.65
C TYR A 186 3.50 20.80 14.95
N ILE A 187 2.40 20.51 15.64
CA ILE A 187 1.37 19.57 15.19
C ILE A 187 0.58 20.14 14.00
N GLU A 188 0.16 21.41 14.08
CA GLU A 188 -0.70 21.99 13.04
C GLU A 188 0.08 22.29 11.75
N GLU A 189 1.39 22.54 11.84
CA GLU A 189 2.30 22.73 10.72
C GLU A 189 2.48 21.42 9.91
N VAL A 190 2.71 20.30 10.60
CA VAL A 190 2.75 18.97 9.95
C VAL A 190 1.37 18.62 9.38
N ARG A 191 0.28 18.90 10.09
CA ARG A 191 -1.09 18.72 9.58
C ARG A 191 -1.36 19.58 8.34
N GLU A 192 -0.90 20.83 8.30
CA GLU A 192 -1.03 21.70 7.13
C GLU A 192 -0.23 21.14 5.94
N ALA A 193 1.00 20.69 6.18
CA ALA A 193 1.84 20.05 5.17
C ALA A 193 1.17 18.81 4.55
N GLN A 194 0.55 17.97 5.38
CA GLN A 194 -0.25 16.82 4.95
C GLN A 194 -1.49 17.27 4.16
N LEU A 195 -2.36 18.13 4.72
CA LEU A 195 -3.59 18.60 4.07
C LEU A 195 -3.32 19.23 2.69
N ASN A 196 -2.23 19.99 2.57
CA ASN A 196 -1.84 20.71 1.36
C ASN A 196 -0.82 19.95 0.48
N ILE A 197 -0.76 18.61 0.56
CA ILE A 197 0.22 17.80 -0.19
C ILE A 197 0.13 17.99 -1.72
N GLY A 198 -1.08 18.17 -2.25
CA GLY A 198 -1.31 18.55 -3.66
C GLY A 198 -0.87 17.52 -4.71
N LEU A 199 -0.76 16.23 -4.35
CA LEU A 199 -0.39 15.15 -5.28
C LEU A 199 -1.63 14.45 -5.90
N PRO A 200 -1.54 13.97 -7.16
CA PRO A 200 -2.61 13.21 -7.80
C PRO A 200 -2.84 11.87 -7.09
N ASN A 201 -4.09 11.40 -7.11
CA ASN A 201 -4.53 10.16 -6.47
C ASN A 201 -4.13 10.01 -4.99
N VAL A 202 -3.90 11.11 -4.27
CA VAL A 202 -3.78 11.13 -2.81
C VAL A 202 -5.08 11.65 -2.20
N LYS A 203 -5.51 11.05 -1.08
CA LYS A 203 -6.67 11.47 -0.29
C LYS A 203 -6.32 11.57 1.19
N CYS A 204 -6.84 12.62 1.82
CA CYS A 204 -6.69 12.89 3.24
C CYS A 204 -7.87 12.29 4.01
N VAL A 205 -7.59 11.62 5.12
CA VAL A 205 -8.57 11.21 6.14
C VAL A 205 -8.13 11.88 7.44
N ASP A 206 -8.90 12.83 7.96
CA ASP A 206 -8.48 13.60 9.15
C ASP A 206 -8.83 12.84 10.44
N ALA A 207 -7.81 12.53 11.26
CA ALA A 207 -7.96 11.85 12.55
C ALA A 207 -8.13 12.83 13.74
N LYS A 208 -8.13 14.15 13.51
CA LYS A 208 -8.30 15.15 14.57
C LYS A 208 -9.58 14.91 15.39
N GLY A 209 -9.41 14.82 16.70
CA GLY A 209 -10.50 14.57 17.65
C GLY A 209 -10.89 13.09 17.80
N LEU A 210 -10.17 12.15 17.19
CA LEU A 210 -10.28 10.74 17.58
C LEU A 210 -9.72 10.53 19.00
N PRO A 211 -10.37 9.71 19.87
CA PRO A 211 -9.91 9.50 21.25
C PRO A 211 -8.52 8.88 21.35
N LEU A 212 -7.68 9.48 22.21
CA LEU A 212 -6.33 9.04 22.50
C LEU A 212 -6.27 8.18 23.77
N GLU A 213 -5.25 7.31 23.84
CA GLU A 213 -4.83 6.60 25.05
C GLU A 213 -4.29 7.61 26.09
N PRO A 214 -4.11 7.21 27.36
CA PRO A 214 -3.65 8.10 28.44
C PRO A 214 -2.23 8.70 28.30
N ASP A 215 -1.55 8.46 27.16
CA ASP A 215 -0.27 9.08 26.81
C ASP A 215 -0.41 10.32 25.91
N ASP A 216 -1.65 10.71 25.57
CA ASP A 216 -2.00 11.83 24.69
C ASP A 216 -1.33 11.76 23.29
N LEU A 217 -0.86 10.58 22.88
CA LEU A 217 -0.15 10.36 21.62
C LEU A 217 -0.83 9.28 20.76
N HIS A 218 -1.23 8.16 21.34
CA HIS A 218 -1.74 7.02 20.58
C HIS A 218 -3.25 6.97 20.49
N LEU A 219 -3.80 6.50 19.36
CA LEU A 219 -5.23 6.25 19.19
C LEU A 219 -5.68 5.05 20.02
N THR A 220 -6.79 5.21 20.75
CA THR A 220 -7.46 4.09 21.45
C THR A 220 -7.91 2.98 20.50
N THR A 221 -8.16 1.78 21.03
CA THR A 221 -8.77 0.66 20.27
C THR A 221 -10.04 1.09 19.50
N GLN A 222 -10.92 1.88 20.10
CA GLN A 222 -12.15 2.34 19.44
C GLN A 222 -11.87 3.43 18.39
N ALA A 223 -10.89 4.32 18.63
CA ALA A 223 -10.42 5.27 17.63
C ALA A 223 -9.79 4.57 16.41
N GLN A 224 -9.04 3.48 16.62
CA GLN A 224 -8.45 2.66 15.55
C GLN A 224 -9.53 1.97 14.70
N VAL A 225 -10.55 1.37 15.33
CA VAL A 225 -11.73 0.85 14.60
C VAL A 225 -12.38 1.95 13.76
N ARG A 226 -12.59 3.13 14.36
CA ARG A 226 -13.22 4.27 13.68
C ARG A 226 -12.37 4.80 12.51
N LEU A 227 -11.06 4.87 12.68
CA LEU A 227 -10.13 5.25 11.60
C LEU A 227 -10.17 4.23 10.45
N GLY A 228 -10.24 2.93 10.77
CA GLY A 228 -10.43 1.86 9.78
C GLY A 228 -11.70 2.03 8.95
N GLU A 229 -12.84 2.36 9.59
CA GLU A 229 -14.09 2.70 8.90
C GLU A 229 -13.92 3.92 7.96
N MET A 230 -13.26 4.98 8.44
CA MET A 230 -13.03 6.22 7.68
C MET A 230 -12.12 5.99 6.47
N LEU A 231 -11.07 5.17 6.61
CA LEU A 231 -10.19 4.75 5.51
C LEU A 231 -10.93 3.88 4.49
N ALA A 232 -11.76 2.94 4.95
CA ALA A 232 -12.58 2.10 4.07
C ALA A 232 -13.62 2.93 3.29
N ASP A 233 -14.33 3.85 3.93
CA ASP A 233 -15.29 4.78 3.31
C ASP A 233 -14.61 5.77 2.35
N ALA A 234 -13.39 6.21 2.65
CA ALA A 234 -12.56 6.97 1.71
C ALA A 234 -12.17 6.14 0.48
N TYR A 235 -11.73 4.89 0.67
CA TYR A 235 -11.36 3.97 -0.40
C TYR A 235 -12.54 3.62 -1.32
N LEU A 236 -13.69 3.25 -0.75
CA LEU A 236 -14.88 2.85 -1.51
C LEU A 236 -15.47 3.99 -2.35
N ARG A 237 -15.34 5.24 -1.89
CA ARG A 237 -15.79 6.44 -2.64
C ARG A 237 -14.73 6.98 -3.60
N PHE A 238 -13.50 6.50 -3.54
CA PHE A 238 -12.42 7.00 -4.37
C PHE A 238 -12.57 6.57 -5.83
N LYS A 239 -12.62 7.56 -6.73
CA LYS A 239 -12.53 7.36 -8.18
C LYS A 239 -11.13 7.80 -8.62
N PRO A 240 -10.24 6.88 -9.05
CA PRO A 240 -8.92 7.26 -9.54
C PRO A 240 -9.05 8.22 -10.72
N ARG A 241 -8.18 9.24 -10.77
CA ARG A 241 -7.98 9.95 -12.02
C ARG A 241 -7.32 8.97 -12.98
N SER A 242 -7.99 8.68 -14.09
CA SER A 242 -7.29 8.16 -15.27
C SER A 242 -6.24 9.19 -15.69
N LEU A 243 -5.12 8.73 -16.26
CA LEU A 243 -4.30 9.61 -17.09
C LEU A 243 -5.23 10.19 -18.15
N GLN A 244 -5.28 11.52 -18.25
CA GLN A 244 -6.05 12.15 -19.30
C GLN A 244 -5.41 11.76 -20.63
N SER A 245 -6.08 10.87 -21.36
CA SER A 245 -5.96 10.85 -22.80
C SER A 245 -6.34 12.24 -23.27
N ASN A 246 -5.36 13.03 -23.69
CA ASN A 246 -5.64 14.25 -24.44
C ASN A 246 -6.42 13.80 -25.68
N ASN A 247 -7.70 14.16 -25.74
CA ASN A 247 -8.58 13.84 -26.86
C ASN A 247 -8.08 14.58 -28.10
N VAL A 248 -7.13 13.97 -28.81
CA VAL A 248 -6.87 14.27 -30.22
C VAL A 248 -8.12 13.84 -30.97
N PRO A 249 -8.83 14.76 -31.66
CA PRO A 249 -10.00 14.39 -32.43
C PRO A 249 -9.56 13.51 -33.60
N THR A 250 -9.80 12.21 -33.53
CA THR A 250 -9.66 11.31 -34.68
C THR A 250 -10.69 11.69 -35.74
N PRO A 251 -10.28 12.02 -36.99
CA PRO A 251 -11.23 12.15 -38.08
C PRO A 251 -11.91 10.81 -38.34
N CYS A 252 -13.21 10.83 -38.68
CA CYS A 252 -13.93 9.64 -39.07
C CYS A 252 -13.23 8.93 -40.24
N SER A 253 -12.81 7.68 -40.05
CA SER A 253 -12.37 6.80 -41.13
C SER A 253 -13.48 5.80 -41.42
N ASN A 254 -13.97 5.79 -42.67
CA ASN A 254 -14.99 4.85 -43.11
C ASN A 254 -14.40 3.44 -43.18
N PHE A 255 -15.10 2.50 -42.56
CA PHE A 255 -14.75 1.09 -42.55
C PHE A 255 -14.96 0.48 -43.94
N VAL A 256 -13.89 0.01 -44.59
CA VAL A 256 -13.98 -0.81 -45.81
C VAL A 256 -13.06 -2.02 -45.63
N PRO A 257 -13.61 -3.25 -45.44
CA PRO A 257 -12.80 -4.44 -45.36
C PRO A 257 -12.51 -4.97 -46.78
N PHE A 258 -11.23 -5.00 -47.17
CA PHE A 258 -10.78 -5.81 -48.31
C PHE A 258 -9.81 -6.88 -47.82
N PHE A 259 -10.21 -8.14 -47.98
CA PHE A 259 -9.29 -9.27 -48.07
C PHE A 259 -8.51 -9.16 -49.39
N ILE A 260 -7.22 -9.54 -49.39
CA ILE A 260 -6.63 -10.47 -50.36
C ILE A 260 -5.20 -10.90 -49.94
N ILE A 261 -4.91 -12.14 -50.27
CA ILE A 261 -3.77 -13.00 -49.93
C ILE A 261 -2.53 -12.62 -50.78
N THR A 262 -1.28 -12.74 -50.27
CA THR A 262 -0.16 -13.56 -50.81
C THR A 262 1.28 -13.08 -50.49
N ALA A 263 2.20 -14.06 -50.53
CA ALA A 263 3.62 -14.00 -50.90
C ALA A 263 4.72 -13.73 -49.85
N GLN A 264 5.72 -14.63 -49.93
CA GLN A 264 6.98 -14.76 -49.18
C GLN A 264 8.08 -13.79 -49.65
N PHE A 265 9.20 -13.74 -48.90
CA PHE A 265 10.64 -13.60 -49.25
C PHE A 265 11.31 -12.82 -48.09
N LEU A 266 12.24 -13.34 -47.27
CA LEU A 266 13.44 -14.19 -47.39
C LEU A 266 14.69 -13.52 -47.99
N TRP A 267 15.59 -13.07 -47.10
CA TRP A 267 17.08 -13.03 -47.15
C TRP A 267 17.52 -12.59 -45.72
N ILE A 268 18.38 -13.27 -44.93
CA ILE A 268 19.67 -13.97 -45.14
C ILE A 268 20.71 -12.98 -45.68
N ILE A 269 21.82 -12.69 -44.98
CA ILE A 269 23.07 -13.49 -44.97
C ILE A 269 23.86 -13.34 -43.65
N LEU A 270 24.53 -14.43 -43.26
CA LEU A 270 25.56 -14.54 -42.22
C LEU A 270 26.96 -14.21 -42.77
N THR A 271 27.84 -13.72 -41.90
CA THR A 271 29.26 -14.13 -41.84
C THR A 271 29.67 -14.24 -40.39
#